data_AF-A0A6A0I1M1-F1
#
_entry.id   AF-A0A6A0I1M1-F1
#
_cell.length_a   1.000
_cell.length_b   1.000
_cell.length_c   1.000
_cell.angle_alpha   90.00
_cell.angle_beta   90.00
_cell.angle_gamma   90.00
#
_symmetry.space_group_name_H-M   'P 1'
#
loop_
_entity.id
_entity.type
_entity.pdbx_description
1 polymer ?
#
loop_
_entity_poly.entity_id
_entity_poly.type
_entity_poly.pdbx_seq_one_letter_code
_entity_poly.pdbx_strand_id
1 'polypeptide(L)'
;MPSFESVLDWRYRHTRTIARCLALLWASTWVFFGASAGFSEGLTPAKVLLHATVPGLIFLLTAAIAWRWEMLGAKLLLLEGLLIFAFYPVITWGATSLTGVLLVIFTMALPPLLAGILLRENWHRARVLRLLTNRMP
;
A
#
# COMPACT_ATOMS: atom_id res chain seq x y z
N MET A 1 2.99 7.95 -35.72
CA MET A 1 2.01 7.45 -34.73
C MET A 1 2.68 6.37 -33.91
N PRO A 2 2.62 6.40 -32.56
CA PRO A 2 3.16 5.32 -31.74
C PRO A 2 2.44 4.00 -32.05
N SER A 3 3.17 2.87 -32.12
CA SER A 3 2.53 1.56 -32.32
C SER A 3 1.63 1.24 -31.12
N PHE A 4 0.55 0.48 -31.36
CA PHE A 4 -0.39 0.08 -30.31
C PHE A 4 0.31 -0.56 -29.09
N GLU A 5 1.35 -1.36 -29.34
CA GLU A 5 2.19 -1.98 -28.32
C GLU A 5 2.93 -0.95 -27.45
N SER A 6 3.49 0.09 -28.06
CA SER A 6 4.23 1.15 -27.34
C SER A 6 3.33 1.94 -26.38
N VAL A 7 2.08 2.19 -26.76
CA VAL A 7 1.09 2.89 -25.93
C VAL A 7 0.68 2.04 -24.72
N LEU A 8 0.43 0.74 -24.95
CA LEU A 8 0.08 -0.19 -23.88
C LEU A 8 1.23 -0.34 -22.88
N ASP A 9 2.44 -0.59 -23.35
CA ASP A 9 3.64 -0.76 -22.54
C ASP A 9 3.96 0.49 -21.69
N TRP A 10 3.78 1.69 -22.27
CA TRP A 10 3.87 2.95 -21.53
C TRP A 10 2.83 3.02 -20.40
N ARG A 11 1.55 2.72 -20.67
CA ARG A 11 0.49 2.78 -19.64
C ARG A 11 0.76 1.81 -18.47
N TYR A 12 1.21 0.58 -18.74
CA TYR A 12 1.50 -0.40 -17.69
C TYR A 12 2.64 0.04 -16.79
N ARG A 13 3.74 0.53 -17.38
CA ARG A 13 4.86 1.05 -16.61
C ARG A 13 4.44 2.19 -15.69
N HIS A 14 3.64 3.13 -16.19
CA HIS A 14 3.17 4.27 -15.40
C HIS A 14 2.27 3.83 -14.24
N THR A 15 1.26 3.00 -14.50
CA THR A 15 0.36 2.51 -13.45
C THR A 15 1.11 1.79 -12.33
N ARG A 16 2.06 0.93 -12.71
CA ARG A 16 2.90 0.21 -11.72
C ARG A 16 3.75 1.15 -10.88
N THR A 17 4.41 2.12 -11.51
CA THR A 17 5.23 3.11 -10.80
C THR A 17 4.38 3.95 -9.86
N ILE A 18 3.22 4.43 -10.32
CA ILE A 18 2.28 5.21 -9.51
C ILE A 18 1.85 4.40 -8.27
N ALA A 19 1.46 3.14 -8.45
CA ALA A 19 1.01 2.30 -7.35
C ALA A 19 2.13 2.04 -6.31
N ARG A 20 3.37 1.83 -6.78
CA ARG A 20 4.55 1.66 -5.90
C ARG A 20 4.92 2.93 -5.15
N CYS A 21 4.89 4.08 -5.82
CA CYS A 21 5.12 5.37 -5.19
C CYS A 21 4.03 5.68 -4.15
N LEU A 22 2.77 5.39 -4.48
CA LEU A 22 1.65 5.52 -3.54
C LEU A 22 1.87 4.67 -2.29
N ALA A 23 2.21 3.39 -2.44
CA ALA A 23 2.50 2.50 -1.32
C ALA A 23 3.70 2.98 -0.49
N LEU A 24 4.78 3.42 -1.14
CA LEU A 24 5.97 3.88 -0.43
C LEU A 24 5.73 5.18 0.35
N LEU A 25 5.06 6.16 -0.26
CA LEU A 25 4.70 7.43 0.39
C LEU A 25 3.77 7.20 1.57
N TRP A 26 2.75 6.35 1.39
CA TRP A 26 1.84 5.94 2.45
C TRP A 26 2.60 5.31 3.62
N ALA A 27 3.40 4.27 3.37
CA ALA A 27 4.13 3.56 4.40
C ALA A 27 5.11 4.48 5.15
N SER A 28 5.85 5.32 4.42
CA SER A 28 6.79 6.29 5.01
C SER A 28 6.08 7.30 5.90
N THR A 29 4.90 7.78 5.50
CA THR A 29 4.09 8.71 6.28
C THR A 29 3.67 8.10 7.62
N TRP A 30 3.21 6.85 7.62
CA TRP A 30 2.77 6.18 8.84
C TRP A 30 3.91 5.79 9.78
N VAL A 31 5.09 5.45 9.24
CA VAL A 31 6.31 5.28 10.04
C VAL A 31 6.69 6.58 10.73
N PHE A 32 6.73 7.68 9.98
CA PHE A 32 7.06 8.99 10.51
C PHE A 32 6.04 9.45 11.56
N PHE A 33 4.75 9.25 11.29
CA PHE A 33 3.68 9.56 12.24
C PHE A 33 3.83 8.77 13.54
N GLY A 34 4.01 7.43 13.45
CA GLY A 34 4.19 6.59 14.63
C GLY A 34 5.42 6.99 15.45
N ALA A 35 6.56 7.21 14.80
CA ALA A 35 7.77 7.69 15.47
C ALA A 35 7.53 9.04 16.18
N SER A 36 6.97 10.01 15.46
CA SER A 36 6.72 11.36 15.98
C SER A 36 5.71 11.36 17.14
N ALA A 37 4.62 10.59 17.02
CA ALA A 37 3.62 10.42 18.06
C ALA A 37 4.26 9.85 19.33
N GLY A 38 5.02 8.76 19.20
CA GLY A 38 5.69 8.15 20.35
C GLY A 38 6.66 9.09 21.07
N PHE A 39 7.43 9.90 20.33
CA PHE A 39 8.30 10.91 20.94
C PHE A 39 7.49 12.03 21.63
N SER A 40 6.40 12.49 21.02
CA SER A 40 5.54 13.53 21.60
C SER A 40 4.83 13.09 22.89
N GLU A 41 4.56 11.79 23.03
CA GLU A 41 3.96 11.18 24.22
C GLU A 41 5.00 10.90 25.33
N GLY A 42 6.27 11.28 25.12
CA GLY A 42 7.34 11.09 26.10
C GLY A 42 7.76 9.63 26.30
N LEU A 43 7.45 8.75 25.33
CA LEU A 43 7.86 7.36 25.40
C LEU A 43 9.39 7.25 25.29
N THR A 44 9.96 6.26 25.99
CA THR A 44 11.37 5.93 25.80
C THR A 44 11.62 5.45 24.37
N PRO A 45 12.83 5.63 23.81
CA PRO A 45 13.14 5.23 22.42
C PRO A 45 12.76 3.78 22.10
N ALA A 46 12.95 2.87 23.06
CA ALA A 46 12.56 1.46 22.93
C ALA A 46 11.03 1.28 22.81
N LYS A 47 10.24 2.05 23.56
CA LYS A 47 8.77 2.03 23.50
C LYS A 47 8.24 2.67 22.21
N VAL A 48 8.85 3.76 21.75
CA VAL A 48 8.54 4.36 20.44
C VAL A 48 8.73 3.32 19.33
N LEU A 49 9.89 2.65 19.33
CA LEU A 49 10.20 1.64 18.34
C LEU A 49 9.18 0.48 18.37
N LEU A 50 8.94 -0.10 19.55
CA LEU A 50 8.12 -1.30 19.70
C LEU A 50 6.61 -1.08 19.53
N HIS A 51 6.06 0.06 19.95
CA HIS A 51 4.60 0.27 19.97
C HIS A 51 4.12 1.23 18.90
N ALA A 52 4.90 2.25 18.57
CA ALA A 52 4.46 3.26 17.63
C ALA A 52 5.04 3.03 16.22
N THR A 53 6.27 2.52 16.11
CA THR A 53 6.97 2.38 14.82
C THR A 53 6.81 1.01 14.17
N VAL A 54 6.71 -0.09 14.94
CA VAL A 54 6.56 -1.47 14.40
C VAL A 54 5.44 -1.59 13.35
N PRO A 55 4.21 -1.10 13.57
CA PRO A 55 3.16 -1.17 12.54
C PRO A 55 3.56 -0.48 11.23
N GLY A 56 4.20 0.69 11.32
CA GLY A 56 4.71 1.39 10.15
C GLY A 56 5.84 0.64 9.45
N LEU A 57 6.73 -0.03 10.19
CA LEU A 57 7.80 -0.84 9.59
C LEU A 57 7.24 -2.02 8.80
N ILE A 58 6.14 -2.62 9.26
CA ILE A 58 5.42 -3.65 8.50
C ILE A 58 4.92 -3.06 7.17
N PHE A 59 4.34 -1.86 7.18
CA PHE A 59 3.91 -1.19 5.95
C PHE A 59 5.07 -0.91 4.99
N LEU A 60 6.21 -0.45 5.50
CA LEU A 60 7.41 -0.23 4.68
C LEU A 60 7.94 -1.53 4.07
N LEU A 61 7.95 -2.62 4.85
CA LEU A 61 8.36 -3.93 4.36
C LEU A 61 7.42 -4.41 3.25
N THR A 62 6.11 -4.26 3.43
CA THR A 62 5.11 -4.60 2.41
C THR A 62 5.27 -3.76 1.15
N ALA A 63 5.50 -2.45 1.30
CA ALA A 63 5.83 -1.57 0.17
C ALA A 63 7.09 -2.05 -0.55
N ALA A 64 8.18 -2.35 0.16
CA ALA A 64 9.43 -2.87 -0.42
C ALA A 64 9.23 -4.21 -1.14
N ILE A 65 8.43 -5.11 -0.58
CA ILE A 65 8.04 -6.37 -1.23
C ILE A 65 7.33 -6.10 -2.57
N ALA A 66 6.47 -5.10 -2.66
CA ALA A 66 5.78 -4.74 -3.92
C ALA A 66 6.74 -4.25 -5.03
N TRP A 67 7.94 -3.76 -4.68
CA TRP A 67 8.97 -3.41 -5.66
C TRP A 67 9.64 -4.64 -6.27
N ARG A 68 9.90 -5.68 -5.46
CA ARG A 68 10.58 -6.90 -5.92
C ARG A 68 9.63 -7.96 -6.48
N TRP A 69 8.47 -8.13 -5.84
CA TRP A 69 7.48 -9.18 -6.11
C TRP A 69 6.08 -8.57 -6.24
N GLU A 70 5.76 -8.09 -7.45
CA GLU A 70 4.55 -7.32 -7.76
C GLU A 70 3.26 -7.96 -7.23
N MET A 71 3.01 -9.24 -7.55
CA MET A 71 1.78 -9.93 -7.13
C MET A 71 1.73 -10.24 -5.63
N LEU A 72 2.87 -10.54 -5.01
CA LEU A 72 2.92 -10.78 -3.57
C LEU A 72 2.67 -9.48 -2.81
N GLY A 73 3.34 -8.39 -3.20
CA GLY A 73 3.11 -7.07 -2.63
C GLY A 73 1.68 -6.58 -2.82
N ALA A 74 1.08 -6.82 -4.00
CA ALA A 74 -0.33 -6.51 -4.22
C ALA A 74 -1.25 -7.22 -3.21
N LYS A 75 -1.04 -8.51 -2.95
CA LYS A 75 -1.82 -9.27 -1.97
C LYS A 75 -1.63 -8.76 -0.54
N LEU A 76 -0.38 -8.46 -0.16
CA LEU A 76 -0.06 -7.96 1.17
C LEU A 76 -0.67 -6.58 1.41
N LEU A 77 -0.55 -5.65 0.46
CA LEU A 77 -1.18 -4.32 0.54
C LEU A 77 -2.71 -4.40 0.65
N LEU A 78 -3.33 -5.30 -0.13
CA LEU A 78 -4.78 -5.54 -0.03
C LEU A 78 -5.16 -6.09 1.35
N LEU A 79 -4.40 -7.06 1.85
CA LEU A 79 -4.64 -7.65 3.16
C LEU A 79 -4.51 -6.61 4.28
N GLU A 80 -3.42 -5.85 4.30
CA GLU A 80 -3.20 -4.77 5.28
C GLU A 80 -4.34 -3.75 5.25
N GLY A 81 -4.67 -3.24 4.07
CA GLY A 81 -5.75 -2.27 3.93
C GLY A 81 -7.11 -2.82 4.38
N LEU A 82 -7.43 -4.08 4.06
CA LEU A 82 -8.66 -4.74 4.51
C LEU A 82 -8.68 -4.96 6.02
N LEU A 83 -7.56 -5.39 6.61
CA LEU A 83 -7.45 -5.58 8.05
C LEU A 83 -7.67 -4.26 8.78
N ILE A 84 -7.04 -3.17 8.33
CA ILE A 84 -7.22 -1.84 8.94
C ILE A 84 -8.67 -1.39 8.77
N PHE A 85 -9.23 -1.51 7.56
CA PHE A 85 -10.62 -1.11 7.28
C PHE A 85 -11.64 -1.85 8.17
N ALA A 86 -11.46 -3.16 8.37
CA ALA A 86 -12.40 -3.99 9.12
C ALA A 86 -12.22 -3.88 10.63
N PHE A 87 -10.96 -3.93 11.12
CA PHE A 87 -10.69 -4.02 12.55
C PHE A 87 -10.61 -2.67 13.24
N TYR A 88 -10.10 -1.61 12.57
CA TYR A 88 -9.93 -0.31 13.22
C TYR A 88 -11.23 0.25 13.84
N PRO A 89 -12.37 0.28 13.12
CA PRO A 89 -13.63 0.77 13.69
C PRO A 89 -14.12 -0.06 14.89
N VAL A 90 -13.84 -1.36 14.89
CA VAL A 90 -14.26 -2.30 15.95
C VAL A 90 -13.42 -2.07 17.21
N ILE A 91 -12.10 -1.95 17.08
CA ILE A 91 -11.20 -1.78 18.23
C ILE A 91 -11.28 -0.38 18.86
N THR A 92 -11.66 0.64 18.07
CA THR A 92 -11.80 2.02 18.57
C THR A 92 -13.23 2.40 18.91
N TRP A 93 -14.16 1.43 18.94
CA TRP A 93 -15.57 1.69 19.16
C TRP A 93 -15.80 2.39 20.51
N GLY A 94 -16.45 3.56 20.49
CA GLY A 94 -16.70 4.38 21.68
C GLY A 94 -15.49 5.16 22.20
N ALA A 95 -14.27 4.88 21.74
CA ALA A 95 -13.05 5.58 22.15
C ALA A 95 -12.61 6.68 21.16
N THR A 96 -13.03 6.58 19.89
CA THR A 96 -12.68 7.56 18.84
C THR A 96 -13.94 8.09 18.17
N SER A 97 -13.94 9.38 17.84
CA SER A 97 -15.05 10.00 17.08
C SER A 97 -15.18 9.39 15.69
N LEU A 98 -16.38 9.46 15.10
CA LEU A 98 -16.61 9.02 13.73
C LEU A 98 -15.63 9.68 12.75
N THR A 99 -15.36 10.97 12.90
CA THR A 99 -14.39 11.71 12.08
C THR A 99 -12.98 11.14 12.20
N GLY A 100 -12.55 10.77 13.41
CA GLY A 100 -11.24 10.13 13.61
C GLY A 100 -11.16 8.75 12.95
N VAL A 101 -12.22 7.95 13.04
CA VAL A 101 -12.30 6.65 12.35
C VAL A 101 -12.24 6.83 10.83
N LEU A 102 -13.01 7.77 10.28
CA LEU A 102 -13.00 8.05 8.84
C LEU A 102 -11.62 8.54 8.38
N LEU A 103 -10.97 9.42 9.15
CA LEU A 103 -9.62 9.89 8.84
C LEU A 103 -8.65 8.71 8.68
N VAL A 104 -8.64 7.78 9.63
CA VAL A 104 -7.78 6.58 9.57
C VAL A 104 -8.17 5.69 8.39
N ILE A 105 -9.45 5.48 8.11
CA ILE A 105 -9.86 4.71 6.93
C ILE A 105 -9.32 5.34 5.64
N PHE A 106 -9.49 6.65 5.47
CA PHE A 106 -9.07 7.34 4.23
C PHE A 106 -7.56 7.47 4.09
N THR A 107 -6.81 7.57 5.19
CA THR A 107 -5.36 7.84 5.16
C THR A 107 -4.50 6.60 5.43
N MET A 108 -5.04 5.59 6.11
CA MET A 108 -4.33 4.37 6.51
C MET A 108 -4.79 3.14 5.73
N ALA A 109 -6.10 2.94 5.59
CA ALA A 109 -6.64 1.74 4.94
C ALA A 109 -6.74 1.88 3.42
N LEU A 110 -7.21 3.03 2.92
CA LEU A 110 -7.51 3.22 1.50
C LEU A 110 -6.27 3.25 0.59
N PRO A 111 -5.15 3.92 0.93
CA PRO A 111 -3.98 3.96 0.05
C PRO A 111 -3.39 2.58 -0.29
N PRO A 112 -3.16 1.65 0.66
CA PRO A 112 -2.66 0.32 0.33
C PRO A 112 -3.69 -0.51 -0.44
N LEU A 113 -5.01 -0.34 -0.20
CA LEU A 113 -6.04 -0.98 -1.03
C LEU A 113 -5.93 -0.52 -2.49
N LEU A 114 -5.86 0.79 -2.74
CA LEU A 114 -5.74 1.33 -4.08
C LEU A 114 -4.44 0.87 -4.75
N ALA A 115 -3.31 0.95 -4.05
CA ALA A 115 -2.03 0.48 -4.56
C ALA A 115 -2.07 -1.02 -4.90
N GLY A 116 -2.66 -1.85 -4.03
CA GLY A 116 -2.81 -3.28 -4.22
C GLY A 116 -3.70 -3.63 -5.41
N ILE A 117 -4.84 -2.95 -5.58
CA ILE A 117 -5.73 -3.11 -6.76
C ILE A 117 -4.97 -2.75 -8.04
N LEU A 118 -4.30 -1.60 -8.08
CA LEU A 118 -3.57 -1.15 -9.26
C LEU A 118 -2.44 -2.12 -9.66
N LEU A 119 -1.68 -2.63 -8.68
CA LEU A 119 -0.61 -3.61 -8.94
C LEU A 119 -1.18 -4.95 -9.42
N ARG A 120 -2.27 -5.42 -8.82
CA ARG A 120 -2.93 -6.67 -9.23
C ARG A 120 -3.45 -6.58 -10.66
N GLU A 121 -4.15 -5.50 -11.00
CA GLU A 121 -4.67 -5.25 -12.35
C GLU A 121 -3.54 -5.14 -13.38
N ASN A 122 -2.48 -4.42 -13.04
CA ASN A 122 -1.30 -4.30 -13.89
C ASN A 122 -0.65 -5.67 -14.17
N TRP A 123 -0.50 -6.50 -13.13
CA TRP A 123 0.09 -7.83 -13.25
C TRP A 123 -0.76 -8.76 -14.12
N HIS A 124 -2.08 -8.78 -13.93
CA HIS A 124 -2.99 -9.60 -14.73
C HIS A 124 -2.93 -9.21 -16.21
N ARG A 125 -2.97 -7.91 -16.52
CA ARG A 125 -2.91 -7.42 -17.90
C ARG A 125 -1.58 -7.71 -18.57
N ALA A 126 -0.47 -7.49 -17.88
CA ALA A 126 0.87 -7.83 -18.39
C ALA A 126 1.02 -9.34 -18.65
N ARG A 127 0.44 -10.18 -17.80
CA ARG A 127 0.44 -11.63 -17.98
C ARG A 127 -0.38 -12.07 -19.21
N VAL A 128 -1.58 -11.51 -19.39
CA VAL A 128 -2.44 -11.83 -20.54
C VAL A 128 -1.77 -11.42 -21.85
N LEU A 129 -1.19 -10.22 -21.93
CA LEU A 129 -0.51 -9.77 -23.14
C LEU A 129 0.67 -10.67 -23.51
N ARG A 130 1.52 -11.06 -22.55
CA ARG A 130 2.62 -11.99 -22.81
C ARG A 130 2.13 -13.34 -23.38
N LEU A 131 1.00 -13.84 -22.89
CA LEU A 131 0.42 -15.08 -23.39
C LEU A 131 -0.13 -14.93 -24.82
N LEU A 132 -0.67 -13.76 -25.17
CA LEU A 132 -1.15 -13.48 -26.52
C LEU A 132 0.01 -13.31 -27.50
N THR A 133 1.06 -12.58 -27.13
CA THR A 133 2.26 -12.39 -27.97
C THR A 133 2.98 -13.70 -28.23
N ASN A 134 3.14 -14.57 -27.23
CA ASN A 134 3.78 -15.87 -27.39
C ASN A 134 2.97 -16.89 -28.22
N ARG A 135 1.70 -16.58 -28.55
CA ARG A 135 0.83 -17.44 -29.38
C ARG A 135 0.75 -16.98 -30.83
N MET A 136 1.37 -15.86 -31.19
CA MET A 136 1.47 -15.43 -32.59
C MET A 136 2.71 -16.10 -33.20
N PRO A 137 2.57 -16.88 -34.30
CA PRO A 137 3.68 -17.54 -34.97
C PRO A 137 4.65 -16.54 -35.62
#